data_AF-A0A914MUL1-F1
#
_entry.id   AF-A0A914MUL1-F1
#
_cell.length_a   1.000
_cell.length_b   1.000
_cell.length_c   1.000
_cell.angle_alpha   90.00
_cell.angle_beta   90.00
_cell.angle_gamma   90.00
#
_symmetry.space_group_name_H-M   'P 1'
#
loop_
_entity.id
_entity.type
_entity.pdbx_description
1 polymer ?
#
loop_
_entity_poly.entity_id
_entity_poly.type
_entity_poly.pdbx_seq_one_letter_code
_entity_poly.pdbx_strand_id
1 'polypeptide(L)'
;MRMIKHEELQASCITHIIQNMGLSIISNDQINVLFEVCQTIQEKGSWKAKITLLRFLQVFIFTNLFILRAKKGTFDFLKSLLLKLLVDCRFEVREASAETLSGLVRAGIISVDEQLVKSAETLASSPKQSIQRHSGVLALASIVLAFPYSVPSFVPKILMQICYSAPTNS
;
A
#
# COMPACT_ATOMS: atom_id res chain seq x y z
N MET A 1 -2.11 -31.15 -16.31
CA MET A 1 -1.45 -31.70 -15.08
C MET A 1 -0.21 -30.93 -14.62
N ARG A 2 0.66 -30.38 -15.50
CA ARG A 2 1.79 -29.51 -15.08
C ARG A 2 1.36 -28.13 -14.55
N MET A 3 0.35 -27.48 -15.13
CA MET A 3 -0.11 -26.14 -14.68
C MET A 3 -0.71 -26.15 -13.26
N ILE A 4 -1.48 -27.19 -12.91
CA ILE A 4 -2.13 -27.32 -11.59
C ILE A 4 -1.09 -27.40 -10.46
N LYS A 5 0.01 -28.13 -10.68
CA LYS A 5 1.12 -28.21 -9.69
C LYS A 5 1.82 -26.87 -9.45
N HIS A 6 1.91 -26.01 -10.47
CA HIS A 6 2.55 -24.70 -10.30
C HIS A 6 1.65 -23.73 -9.52
N GLU A 7 0.32 -23.80 -9.68
CA GLU A 7 -0.62 -22.99 -8.90
C GLU A 7 -0.71 -23.43 -7.44
N GLU A 8 -0.76 -24.73 -7.17
CA GLU A 8 -0.74 -25.27 -5.79
C GLU A 8 0.55 -24.89 -5.07
N LEU A 9 1.70 -25.02 -5.74
CA LEU A 9 2.99 -24.63 -5.18
C LEU A 9 3.04 -23.12 -4.91
N GLN A 10 2.54 -22.29 -5.84
CA GLN A 10 2.47 -20.85 -5.67
C GLN A 10 1.59 -20.48 -4.46
N ALA A 11 0.41 -21.08 -4.33
CA ALA A 11 -0.51 -20.82 -3.23
C ALA A 11 0.07 -21.25 -1.87
N SER A 12 0.74 -22.41 -1.82
CA SER A 12 1.44 -22.89 -0.63
C SER A 12 2.55 -21.93 -0.22
N CYS A 13 3.41 -21.49 -1.15
CA CYS A 13 4.49 -20.55 -0.85
C CYS A 13 3.96 -19.20 -0.33
N ILE A 14 2.92 -18.64 -0.95
CA ILE A 14 2.31 -17.38 -0.50
C ILE A 14 1.78 -17.53 0.92
N THR A 15 1.07 -18.63 1.20
CA THR A 15 0.51 -18.93 2.52
C THR A 15 1.61 -19.03 3.57
N HIS A 16 2.68 -19.78 3.28
CA HIS A 16 3.82 -19.93 4.20
C HIS A 16 4.58 -18.63 4.44
N ILE A 17 4.78 -17.78 3.42
CA ILE A 17 5.43 -16.48 3.60
C ILE A 17 4.60 -15.61 4.54
N ILE A 18 3.29 -15.50 4.29
CA ILE A 18 2.41 -14.63 5.08
C ILE A 18 2.27 -15.17 6.51
N GLN A 19 2.01 -16.47 6.68
CA GLN A 19 1.74 -17.05 7.99
C GLN A 19 3.00 -17.25 8.82
N ASN A 20 4.11 -17.71 8.24
CA ASN A 20 5.32 -18.02 9.02
C ASN A 20 6.21 -16.79 9.15
N MET A 21 6.54 -16.11 8.04
CA MET A 21 7.46 -14.96 8.09
C MET A 21 6.73 -13.69 8.54
N GLY A 22 5.46 -13.50 8.17
CA GLY A 22 4.69 -12.32 8.58
C GLY A 22 4.42 -12.26 10.10
N LEU A 23 4.37 -13.41 10.76
CA LEU A 23 4.18 -13.52 12.22
C LEU A 23 5.50 -13.62 13.00
N SER A 24 6.63 -13.70 12.31
CA SER A 24 7.94 -13.79 12.96
C SER A 24 8.36 -12.44 13.57
N ILE A 25 8.88 -12.48 14.79
CA ILE A 25 9.43 -11.32 15.49
C ILE A 25 10.87 -11.09 15.00
N ILE A 26 11.23 -9.84 14.72
CA ILE A 26 12.54 -9.51 14.13
C ILE A 26 13.38 -8.62 15.03
N SER A 27 14.71 -8.78 14.94
CA SER A 27 15.66 -7.84 15.55
C SER A 27 15.89 -6.61 14.67
N ASN A 28 16.35 -5.52 15.29
CA ASN A 28 16.57 -4.24 14.59
C ASN A 28 17.55 -4.32 13.40
N ASP A 29 18.50 -5.25 13.45
CA ASP A 29 19.50 -5.48 12.40
C ASP A 29 18.87 -6.05 11.12
N GLN A 30 17.88 -6.93 11.28
CA GLN A 30 17.19 -7.59 10.16
C GLN A 30 16.22 -6.65 9.42
N ILE A 31 15.86 -5.51 10.01
CA ILE A 31 14.93 -4.55 9.40
C ILE A 31 15.54 -3.94 8.13
N ASN A 32 16.86 -3.68 8.12
CA ASN A 32 17.52 -3.12 6.95
C ASN A 32 17.50 -4.11 5.78
N VAL A 33 17.81 -5.37 6.04
CA VAL A 33 17.76 -6.45 5.05
C VAL A 33 16.34 -6.57 4.48
N LEU A 34 15.32 -6.50 5.34
CA LEU A 34 13.94 -6.52 4.89
C LEU A 34 13.63 -5.34 3.93
N PHE A 35 14.10 -4.14 4.25
CA PHE A 35 13.88 -2.97 3.38
C PHE A 35 14.58 -3.10 2.03
N GLU A 36 15.80 -3.63 1.99
CA GLU A 36 16.52 -3.92 0.74
C GLU A 36 15.77 -4.92 -0.13
N VAL A 37 15.23 -5.98 0.49
CA VAL A 37 14.39 -6.97 -0.21
C VAL A 37 13.10 -6.33 -0.72
N CYS A 38 12.44 -5.49 0.09
CA CYS A 38 11.22 -4.77 -0.32
C CYS A 38 11.49 -3.87 -1.54
N GLN A 39 12.60 -3.13 -1.54
CA GLN A 39 13.00 -2.30 -2.69
C GLN A 39 13.27 -3.15 -3.92
N THR A 40 14.02 -4.24 -3.76
CA THR A 40 14.34 -5.16 -4.87
C THR A 40 13.07 -5.71 -5.53
N ILE A 41 12.08 -6.12 -4.73
CA ILE A 41 10.80 -6.62 -5.25
C ILE A 41 9.98 -5.48 -5.88
N GLN A 42 10.01 -4.28 -5.31
CA GLN A 42 9.31 -3.14 -5.89
C GLN A 42 9.86 -2.75 -7.28
N GLU A 43 11.16 -2.83 -7.48
CA GLU A 43 11.82 -2.46 -8.75
C GLU A 43 11.78 -3.59 -9.78
N LYS A 44 12.18 -4.81 -9.39
CA LYS A 44 12.43 -5.93 -10.31
C LYS A 44 11.42 -7.07 -10.19
N GLY A 45 10.57 -7.04 -9.17
CA GLY A 45 9.61 -8.10 -8.90
C GLY A 45 8.47 -8.14 -9.92
N SER A 46 7.92 -9.34 -10.12
CA SER A 46 6.68 -9.50 -10.87
C SER A 46 5.50 -8.85 -10.14
N TRP A 47 4.43 -8.50 -10.86
CA TRP A 47 3.24 -7.91 -10.24
C TRP A 47 2.62 -8.81 -9.15
N LYS A 48 2.69 -10.14 -9.33
CA LYS A 48 2.28 -11.11 -8.31
C LYS A 48 3.18 -11.03 -7.07
N ALA A 49 4.51 -10.89 -7.26
CA ALA A 49 5.44 -10.73 -6.14
C ALA A 49 5.18 -9.42 -5.37
N LYS A 50 4.86 -8.33 -6.07
CA LYS A 50 4.49 -7.05 -5.44
C LYS A 50 3.20 -7.15 -4.62
N ILE A 51 2.18 -7.86 -5.11
CA ILE A 51 0.95 -8.11 -4.34
C ILE A 51 1.24 -8.98 -3.10
N THR A 52 2.02 -10.06 -3.26
CA THR A 52 2.43 -10.90 -2.13
C THR A 52 3.22 -10.11 -1.10
N LEU A 53 4.12 -9.22 -1.53
CA LEU A 53 4.86 -8.30 -0.66
C LEU A 53 3.91 -7.40 0.13
N LEU A 54 2.92 -6.78 -0.53
CA LEU A 54 1.94 -5.92 0.15
C LEU A 54 1.14 -6.68 1.20
N ARG A 55 0.66 -7.89 0.88
CA ARG A 55 -0.06 -8.76 1.83
C ARG A 55 0.82 -9.20 3.01
N PHE A 56 2.07 -9.55 2.73
CA PHE A 56 3.06 -9.85 3.76
C PHE A 56 3.28 -8.64 4.67
N LEU A 57 3.48 -7.45 4.10
CA LEU A 57 3.70 -6.21 4.86
C LEU A 57 2.52 -5.87 5.76
N GLN A 58 1.29 -6.07 5.30
CA GLN A 58 0.10 -5.88 6.15
C GLN A 58 0.20 -6.71 7.43
N VAL A 59 0.45 -8.02 7.35
CA VAL A 59 0.59 -8.87 8.54
C VAL A 59 1.83 -8.49 9.36
N PHE A 60 2.97 -8.33 8.69
CA PHE A 60 4.26 -8.11 9.32
C PHE A 60 4.33 -6.81 10.13
N ILE A 61 3.81 -5.71 9.58
CA ILE A 61 3.84 -4.40 10.22
C ILE A 61 3.01 -4.41 11.51
N PHE A 62 1.83 -5.05 11.51
CA PHE A 62 0.99 -5.14 12.69
C PHE A 62 1.62 -6.01 13.78
N THR A 63 2.21 -7.15 13.40
CA THR A 63 2.91 -8.03 14.35
C THR A 63 4.10 -7.33 15.01
N ASN A 64 4.89 -6.57 14.24
CA ASN A 64 6.13 -5.97 14.70
C ASN A 64 6.02 -4.46 15.01
N LEU A 65 4.81 -3.93 15.19
CA LEU A 65 4.54 -2.49 15.24
C LEU A 65 5.45 -1.73 16.22
N PHE A 66 5.63 -2.26 17.44
CA PHE A 66 6.43 -1.60 18.47
C PHE A 66 7.92 -1.55 18.11
N ILE A 67 8.44 -2.61 17.50
CA ILE A 67 9.84 -2.70 17.07
C ILE A 67 10.07 -1.73 15.91
N LEU A 68 9.16 -1.71 14.94
CA LEU A 68 9.23 -0.78 13.80
C LEU A 68 9.12 0.68 14.24
N ARG A 69 8.29 0.98 15.25
CA ARG A 69 8.16 2.33 15.82
C ARG A 69 9.41 2.78 16.58
N ALA A 70 10.14 1.86 17.21
CA ALA A 70 11.40 2.17 17.89
C ALA A 70 12.50 2.62 16.90
N LYS A 71 12.48 2.11 15.66
CA LYS A 71 13.45 2.46 14.63
C LYS A 71 12.96 3.65 13.77
N LYS A 72 13.59 4.80 13.96
CA LYS A 72 13.32 6.03 13.18
C LYS A 72 13.51 5.78 11.68
N GLY A 73 12.66 6.40 10.85
CA GLY A 73 12.70 6.31 9.39
C GLY A 73 11.98 5.11 8.77
N THR A 74 11.57 4.12 9.58
CA THR A 74 10.83 2.94 9.09
C THR A 74 9.51 3.30 8.41
N PHE A 75 8.71 4.16 9.03
CA PHE A 75 7.40 4.52 8.46
C PHE A 75 7.53 5.45 7.26
N ASP A 76 8.56 6.29 7.20
CA ASP A 76 8.87 7.11 6.02
C ASP A 76 9.27 6.22 4.83
N PHE A 77 10.09 5.20 5.08
CA PHE A 77 10.42 4.19 4.09
C PHE A 77 9.17 3.47 3.58
N LEU A 78 8.31 2.98 4.47
CA LEU A 78 7.07 2.28 4.10
C LEU A 78 6.12 3.18 3.32
N LYS A 79 5.96 4.44 3.73
CA LYS A 79 5.19 5.46 3.00
C LYS A 79 5.75 5.64 1.57
N SER A 80 7.07 5.77 1.43
CA SER A 80 7.71 5.92 0.11
C SER A 80 7.52 4.67 -0.77
N LEU A 81 7.61 3.48 -0.19
CA LEU A 81 7.42 2.21 -0.89
C LEU A 81 5.98 2.08 -1.42
N LEU A 82 5.00 2.38 -0.58
CA LEU A 82 3.58 2.35 -0.97
C LEU A 82 3.28 3.37 -2.05
N LEU A 83 3.77 4.61 -1.93
CA LEU A 83 3.55 5.62 -2.96
C LEU A 83 4.14 5.21 -4.33
N LYS A 84 5.29 4.52 -4.35
CA LYS A 84 5.85 3.96 -5.59
C LYS A 84 4.98 2.84 -6.17
N LEU A 85 4.48 1.93 -5.33
CA LEU A 85 3.60 0.82 -5.75
C LEU A 85 2.20 1.31 -6.18
N LEU A 86 1.75 2.45 -5.65
CA LEU A 86 0.49 3.06 -6.02
C LEU A 86 0.49 3.60 -7.46
N VAL A 87 1.67 3.88 -8.03
CA VAL A 87 1.84 4.35 -9.42
C VAL A 87 2.32 3.22 -10.35
N ASP A 88 2.17 1.95 -9.92
CA ASP A 88 2.54 0.80 -10.74
C ASP A 88 1.68 0.69 -12.02
N CYS A 89 2.24 0.07 -13.06
CA CYS A 89 1.53 -0.13 -14.33
C CYS A 89 0.35 -1.09 -14.22
N ARG A 90 0.36 -2.02 -13.24
CA ARG A 90 -0.73 -2.97 -13.00
C ARG A 90 -1.74 -2.42 -12.01
N PHE A 91 -3.02 -2.51 -12.34
CA PHE A 91 -4.08 -1.97 -11.48
C PHE A 91 -4.22 -2.77 -10.18
N GLU A 92 -4.01 -4.09 -10.23
CA GLU A 92 -4.10 -4.99 -9.09
C GLU A 92 -3.07 -4.64 -8.00
N VAL A 93 -1.86 -4.21 -8.42
CA VAL A 93 -0.81 -3.74 -7.51
C VAL A 93 -1.21 -2.41 -6.87
N ARG A 94 -1.84 -1.51 -7.65
CA ARG A 94 -2.31 -0.21 -7.16
C ARG A 94 -3.44 -0.36 -6.14
N GLU A 95 -4.41 -1.24 -6.41
CA GLU A 95 -5.49 -1.54 -5.46
C GLU A 95 -4.95 -2.14 -4.15
N ALA A 96 -4.08 -3.15 -4.24
CA ALA A 96 -3.46 -3.75 -3.06
C ALA A 96 -2.63 -2.72 -2.26
N SER A 97 -1.97 -1.78 -2.94
CA SER A 97 -1.21 -0.71 -2.31
C SER A 97 -2.13 0.29 -1.61
N ALA A 98 -3.25 0.67 -2.23
CA ALA A 98 -4.25 1.55 -1.64
C ALA A 98 -4.92 0.93 -0.40
N GLU A 99 -5.25 -0.36 -0.46
CA GLU A 99 -5.78 -1.11 0.69
C GLU A 99 -4.78 -1.11 1.86
N THR A 100 -3.50 -1.38 1.55
CA THR A 100 -2.43 -1.38 2.56
C THR A 100 -2.24 0.01 3.17
N LEU A 101 -2.23 1.06 2.35
CA LEU A 101 -2.15 2.45 2.81
C LEU A 101 -3.32 2.80 3.74
N SER A 102 -4.54 2.42 3.38
CA SER A 102 -5.73 2.63 4.23
C SER A 102 -5.57 1.96 5.60
N GLY A 103 -5.08 0.72 5.63
CA GLY A 103 -4.82 -0.01 6.88
C GLY A 103 -3.77 0.67 7.77
N LEU A 104 -2.67 1.16 7.19
CA LEU A 104 -1.61 1.84 7.93
C LEU A 104 -2.04 3.23 8.43
N VAL A 105 -2.84 3.96 7.65
CA VAL A 105 -3.41 5.24 8.09
C VAL A 105 -4.39 5.01 9.23
N ARG A 106 -5.30 4.03 9.09
CA ARG A 106 -6.28 3.67 10.14
C ARG A 106 -5.61 3.32 11.45
N ALA A 107 -4.47 2.63 11.38
CA ALA A 107 -3.68 2.23 12.55
C ALA A 107 -2.85 3.38 13.17
N GLY A 108 -2.86 4.58 12.60
CA GLY A 108 -2.02 5.70 13.05
C GLY A 108 -0.52 5.45 12.85
N ILE A 109 -0.16 4.60 11.88
CA ILE A 109 1.23 4.29 11.52
C ILE A 109 1.73 5.33 10.52
N ILE A 110 0.88 5.65 9.53
CA ILE A 110 1.13 6.72 8.56
C ILE A 110 0.18 7.87 8.89
N SER A 111 0.74 9.03 9.18
CA SER A 111 -0.03 10.26 9.34
C SER A 111 -0.51 10.78 7.99
N VAL A 112 -1.76 11.26 7.97
CA VAL A 112 -2.31 11.99 6.81
C VAL A 112 -1.78 13.41 6.85
N ASP A 113 -0.63 13.61 6.21
CA ASP A 113 -0.04 14.94 6.08
C ASP A 113 -0.70 15.71 4.93
N GLU A 114 -0.75 17.04 5.03
CA GLU A 114 -1.25 17.89 3.94
C GLU A 114 -0.49 17.67 2.63
N GLN A 115 0.81 17.34 2.71
CA GLN A 115 1.62 16.96 1.54
C GLN A 115 1.12 15.68 0.86
N LEU A 116 0.69 14.68 1.63
CA LEU A 116 0.16 13.43 1.09
C LEU A 116 -1.13 13.70 0.32
N VAL A 117 -2.04 14.49 0.91
CA VAL A 117 -3.31 14.87 0.28
C VAL A 117 -3.06 15.67 -1.00
N LYS A 118 -2.22 16.72 -0.96
CA LYS A 118 -1.87 17.52 -2.15
C LYS A 118 -1.23 16.69 -3.26
N SER A 119 -0.36 15.75 -2.91
CA SER A 119 0.26 14.85 -3.89
C SER A 119 -0.78 13.95 -4.57
N ALA A 120 -1.74 13.43 -3.80
CA ALA A 120 -2.82 12.59 -4.33
C ALA A 120 -3.80 13.40 -5.20
N GLU A 121 -4.14 14.64 -4.81
CA GLU A 121 -4.95 15.56 -5.60
C GLU A 121 -4.29 15.93 -6.94
N THR A 122 -2.99 16.18 -6.92
CA THR A 122 -2.20 16.49 -8.13
C THR A 122 -2.20 15.29 -9.08
N LEU A 123 -2.03 14.08 -8.56
CA LEU A 123 -2.09 12.85 -9.33
C LEU A 123 -3.49 12.62 -9.91
N ALA A 124 -4.55 12.81 -9.10
CA ALA A 124 -5.94 12.64 -9.51
C ALA A 124 -6.37 13.63 -10.62
N SER A 125 -5.78 14.83 -10.63
CA SER A 125 -6.09 15.87 -11.61
C SER A 125 -5.33 15.73 -12.93
N SER A 126 -4.42 14.76 -13.06
CA SER A 126 -3.60 14.56 -14.27
C SER A 126 -4.47 14.12 -15.47
N PRO A 127 -4.65 14.97 -16.51
CA PRO A 127 -5.64 14.74 -17.57
C PRO A 127 -5.17 13.76 -18.66
N LYS A 128 -3.86 13.49 -18.76
CA LYS A 128 -3.26 12.70 -19.85
C LYS A 128 -2.82 11.29 -19.45
N GLN A 129 -2.73 11.01 -18.15
CA GLN A 129 -2.21 9.73 -17.66
C GLN A 129 -3.26 9.01 -16.82
N SER A 130 -3.94 8.03 -17.44
CA SER A 130 -4.93 7.17 -16.77
C SER A 130 -4.36 6.48 -15.54
N ILE A 131 -3.06 6.16 -15.55
CA ILE A 131 -2.38 5.57 -14.41
C ILE A 131 -2.33 6.54 -13.23
N GLN A 132 -1.74 7.72 -13.42
CA GLN A 132 -1.60 8.74 -12.36
C GLN A 132 -2.95 9.17 -11.81
N ARG A 133 -3.94 9.39 -12.68
CA ARG A 133 -5.29 9.75 -12.26
C ARG A 133 -5.90 8.69 -11.35
N HIS A 134 -5.86 7.43 -11.78
CA HIS A 134 -6.38 6.32 -10.97
C HIS A 134 -5.60 6.15 -9.66
N SER A 135 -4.27 6.29 -9.69
CA SER A 135 -3.43 6.24 -8.48
C SER A 135 -3.79 7.35 -7.48
N GLY A 136 -4.01 8.58 -7.95
CA GLY A 136 -4.42 9.70 -7.12
C GLY A 136 -5.80 9.48 -6.51
N VAL A 137 -6.77 9.03 -7.31
CA VAL A 137 -8.12 8.70 -6.82
C VAL A 137 -8.07 7.57 -5.78
N LEU A 138 -7.27 6.51 -6.02
CA LEU A 138 -7.07 5.42 -5.06
C LEU A 138 -6.41 5.90 -3.76
N ALA A 139 -5.41 6.78 -3.81
CA ALA A 139 -4.83 7.39 -2.61
C ALA A 139 -5.88 8.15 -1.81
N LEU A 140 -6.64 9.04 -2.47
CA LEU A 140 -7.70 9.82 -1.82
C LEU A 140 -8.76 8.89 -1.20
N ALA A 141 -9.20 7.88 -1.93
CA ALA A 141 -10.16 6.88 -1.44
C ALA A 141 -9.61 6.11 -0.24
N SER A 142 -8.33 5.70 -0.26
CA SER A 142 -7.69 5.00 0.85
C SER A 142 -7.68 5.82 2.15
N ILE A 143 -7.50 7.14 2.04
CA ILE A 143 -7.54 8.08 3.17
C ILE A 143 -8.96 8.13 3.73
N VAL A 144 -9.99 8.27 2.88
CA VAL A 144 -11.39 8.26 3.33
C VAL A 144 -11.74 6.94 4.02
N LEU A 145 -11.39 5.81 3.39
CA LEU A 145 -11.64 4.47 3.93
C LEU A 145 -10.90 4.20 5.25
N ALA A 146 -9.83 4.95 5.54
CA ALA A 146 -9.11 4.84 6.81
C ALA A 146 -9.92 5.35 8.01
N PHE A 147 -10.94 6.19 7.79
CA PHE A 147 -11.82 6.75 8.84
C PHE A 147 -13.27 6.26 8.69
N PRO A 148 -13.56 4.97 8.93
CA PRO A 148 -14.89 4.39 8.70
C PRO A 148 -15.99 4.91 9.64
N TYR A 149 -15.62 5.37 10.85
CA TYR A 149 -16.55 5.79 11.90
C TYR A 149 -16.39 7.26 12.32
N SER A 150 -15.46 7.99 11.69
CA SER A 150 -15.13 9.36 12.05
C SER A 150 -15.01 10.20 10.79
N VAL A 151 -15.47 11.45 10.84
CA VAL A 151 -15.33 12.39 9.71
C VAL A 151 -14.44 13.56 10.14
N PRO A 152 -13.10 13.44 10.00
CA PRO A 152 -12.20 14.56 10.13
C PRO A 152 -12.57 15.70 9.17
N SER A 153 -12.26 16.94 9.55
CA SER A 153 -12.62 18.15 8.79
C SER A 153 -12.12 18.19 7.34
N PHE A 154 -11.06 17.43 7.02
CA PHE A 154 -10.52 17.31 5.66
C PHE A 154 -11.22 16.27 4.78
N VAL A 155 -11.93 15.28 5.37
CA VAL A 155 -12.56 14.19 4.62
C VAL A 155 -13.67 14.67 3.67
N PRO A 156 -14.56 15.61 4.04
CA PRO A 156 -15.58 16.12 3.12
C PRO A 156 -14.99 16.73 1.84
N LYS A 157 -13.85 17.43 1.94
CA LYS A 157 -13.16 18.01 0.78
C LYS A 157 -12.62 16.92 -0.16
N ILE A 158 -12.01 15.88 0.41
CA ILE A 158 -11.49 14.74 -0.35
C ILE A 158 -12.63 13.99 -1.06
N LEU A 159 -13.77 13.79 -0.39
CA LEU A 159 -14.95 13.15 -0.98
C LEU A 159 -15.45 13.90 -2.23
N MET A 160 -15.56 15.22 -2.15
CA MET A 160 -15.95 16.05 -3.29
C MET A 160 -14.99 15.88 -4.48
N GLN A 161 -13.68 15.80 -4.20
CA GLN A 161 -12.66 15.60 -5.24
C GLN A 161 -12.78 14.23 -5.93
N ILE A 162 -13.09 13.19 -5.16
CA ILE A 162 -13.35 11.83 -5.70
C ILE A 162 -14.60 11.86 -6.57
N CYS A 163 -15.69 12.50 -6.12
CA CYS A 163 -16.92 12.62 -6.88
C CYS A 163 -16.73 13.35 -8.22
N TYR A 164 -15.94 14.43 -8.24
CA TYR A 164 -15.59 15.12 -9.49
C TYR A 164 -14.74 14.25 -10.43
N SER A 165 -13.92 13.37 -9.87
CA SER A 165 -13.05 12.48 -10.63
C SER A 165 -13.75 11.24 -11.16
N ALA A 166 -14.93 10.88 -10.63
CA ALA A 166 -15.74 9.78 -11.12
C ALA A 166 -16.34 10.13 -12.48
N PRO A 167 -16.34 9.22 -13.47
CA PRO A 167 -17.00 9.48 -14.73
C PRO A 167 -18.50 9.69 -14.48
N THR A 168 -19.00 10.89 -14.77
CA THR A 168 -20.43 11.11 -14.95
C THR A 168 -20.83 10.26 -16.16
N ASN A 169 -21.69 9.27 -15.95
CA ASN A 169 -22.33 8.54 -17.05
C ASN A 169 -23.12 9.55 -17.89
N SER A 170 -22.51 10.04 -18.97
CA SER A 170 -23.13 10.81 -20.05
C SER A 170 -22.81 10.14 -21.37
#